data_AF-A0AAU3UPU7-F1
#
_entry.id   AF-A0AAU3UPU7-F1
#
_cell.length_a   1.000
_cell.length_b   1.000
_cell.length_c   1.000
_cell.angle_alpha   90.00
_cell.angle_beta   90.00
_cell.angle_gamma   90.00
#
_symmetry.space_group_name_H-M   'P 1'
#
loop_
_entity.id
_entity.type
_entity.pdbx_description
1 polymer ?
#
loop_
_entity_poly.entity_id
_entity_poly.type
_entity_poly.pdbx_seq_one_letter_code
_entity_poly.pdbx_strand_id
1 'polypeptide(L)'
;MSLRLMTGLGAAALLGTAAGVLAPEAAAKDLAPGLSCRNGSCVNDTDDAYRVQIRVSCLNIIDTHILPIRVNPHTTTRVPATCDSHWTPGPLRPGPSTMNPDGTWTTGPMTTGPDTWQPGTVTSIDFLSATVDNGRGDMPPTGS
;
A
#
# COMPACT_ATOMS: atom_id res chain seq x y z
N MET A 1 63.83 10.44 -45.50
CA MET A 1 63.44 9.38 -44.55
C MET A 1 62.99 10.06 -43.26
N SER A 2 61.71 9.87 -42.88
CA SER A 2 61.15 9.84 -41.50
C SER A 2 61.41 11.04 -40.55
N LEU A 3 60.51 11.59 -39.72
CA LEU A 3 59.19 11.17 -39.24
C LEU A 3 58.54 12.31 -38.39
N ARG A 4 57.23 12.53 -38.61
CA ARG A 4 56.10 12.85 -37.70
C ARG A 4 56.08 14.04 -36.71
N LEU A 5 55.12 14.93 -37.01
CA LEU A 5 54.14 15.64 -36.16
C LEU A 5 53.88 15.08 -34.74
N MET A 6 53.74 15.99 -33.77
CA MET A 6 52.67 15.95 -32.75
C MET A 6 52.38 17.36 -32.21
N THR A 7 51.21 17.89 -32.56
CA THR A 7 50.53 19.03 -31.94
C THR A 7 49.57 18.52 -30.86
N GLY A 8 49.59 19.13 -29.67
CA GLY A 8 48.63 18.85 -28.60
C GLY A 8 48.28 20.14 -27.85
N LEU A 9 47.18 20.77 -28.26
CA LEU A 9 46.50 21.89 -27.58
C LEU A 9 45.19 21.35 -26.99
N GLY A 10 44.82 21.79 -25.79
CA GLY A 10 43.42 21.69 -25.35
C GLY A 10 43.23 21.66 -23.84
N ALA A 11 43.21 22.84 -23.21
CA ALA A 11 42.61 23.04 -21.90
C ALA A 11 41.14 23.49 -22.09
N ALA A 12 40.21 22.85 -21.40
CA ALA A 12 38.87 23.40 -21.18
C ALA A 12 38.29 22.83 -19.87
N ALA A 13 38.26 23.68 -18.84
CA ALA A 13 37.54 23.43 -17.60
C ALA A 13 36.07 23.82 -17.79
N LEU A 14 35.16 22.86 -17.67
CA LEU A 14 33.71 23.10 -17.64
C LEU A 14 33.26 23.25 -16.19
N LEU A 15 32.96 24.48 -15.76
CA LEU A 15 32.23 24.73 -14.51
C LEU A 15 30.74 24.71 -14.82
N GLY A 16 30.10 23.58 -14.54
CA GLY A 16 28.64 23.42 -14.57
C GLY A 16 28.01 23.98 -13.30
N THR A 17 26.98 24.80 -13.50
CA THR A 17 26.16 25.47 -12.47
C THR A 17 25.43 24.46 -11.58
N ALA A 18 25.67 24.48 -10.27
CA ALA A 18 24.82 23.82 -9.28
C ALA A 18 23.68 24.76 -8.87
N ALA A 19 22.52 24.62 -9.53
CA ALA A 19 21.28 25.25 -9.11
C ALA A 19 20.50 24.26 -8.21
N GLY A 20 20.17 24.72 -6.99
CA GLY A 20 19.00 24.32 -6.20
C GLY A 20 18.78 22.83 -5.94
N VAL A 21 19.32 22.33 -4.81
CA VAL A 21 18.71 21.18 -4.14
C VAL A 21 17.46 21.70 -3.41
N LEU A 22 16.33 21.73 -4.12
CA LEU A 22 15.04 21.68 -3.44
C LEU A 22 14.86 20.24 -2.94
N ALA A 23 14.42 20.14 -1.69
CA ALA A 23 14.24 18.92 -0.93
C ALA A 23 13.58 17.78 -1.74
N PRO A 24 13.87 16.50 -1.43
CA PRO A 24 13.12 15.41 -2.01
C PRO A 24 11.65 15.57 -1.59
N GLU A 25 10.82 16.05 -2.51
CA GLU A 25 9.40 15.78 -2.40
C GLU A 25 9.27 14.26 -2.32
N ALA A 26 8.54 13.80 -1.29
CA ALA A 26 8.19 12.41 -1.11
C ALA A 26 7.92 11.77 -2.47
N ALA A 27 8.91 10.98 -2.92
CA ALA A 27 8.96 10.50 -4.29
C ALA A 27 7.69 9.69 -4.51
N ALA A 28 6.78 10.21 -5.34
CA ALA A 28 5.87 9.32 -6.03
C ALA A 28 6.78 8.30 -6.71
N LYS A 29 6.59 7.04 -6.36
CA LYS A 29 7.24 5.96 -7.07
C LYS A 29 6.82 6.12 -8.54
N ASP A 30 7.75 6.54 -9.40
CA ASP A 30 7.47 6.77 -10.81
C ASP A 30 7.03 5.45 -11.44
N LEU A 31 5.72 5.27 -11.59
CA LEU A 31 5.11 4.06 -12.12
C LEU A 31 5.25 4.03 -13.65
N ALA A 32 4.84 5.12 -14.30
CA ALA A 32 4.97 5.39 -15.72
C ALA A 32 4.90 6.91 -15.95
N PRO A 33 5.52 7.46 -17.01
CA PRO A 33 5.35 8.87 -17.37
C PRO A 33 3.87 9.25 -17.53
N GLY A 34 3.43 10.31 -16.85
CA GLY A 34 2.03 10.78 -16.90
C GLY A 34 1.05 10.00 -15.99
N LEU A 35 1.52 9.01 -15.23
CA LEU A 35 0.75 8.32 -14.21
C LEU A 35 1.28 8.66 -12.81
N SER A 36 0.47 9.32 -12.01
CA SER A 36 0.81 9.74 -10.64
C SER A 36 -0.16 9.14 -9.63
N CYS A 37 0.34 8.34 -8.70
CA CYS A 37 -0.47 7.72 -7.65
C CYS A 37 -0.01 8.16 -6.26
N ARG A 38 -0.92 8.76 -5.48
CA ARG A 38 -0.66 9.31 -4.13
C ARG A 38 -1.93 9.28 -3.29
N ASN A 39 -1.81 9.13 -1.97
CA ASN A 39 -2.92 9.25 -1.01
C ASN A 39 -4.19 8.44 -1.36
N GLY A 40 -4.04 7.23 -1.89
CA GLY A 40 -5.17 6.39 -2.28
C GLY A 40 -5.92 6.84 -3.54
N SER A 41 -5.30 7.66 -4.39
CA SER A 41 -5.79 7.95 -5.73
C SER A 41 -4.68 7.85 -6.77
N CYS A 42 -5.07 7.62 -8.02
CA CYS A 42 -4.20 7.64 -9.19
C CYS A 42 -4.77 8.60 -10.24
N VAL A 43 -3.92 9.46 -10.78
CA VAL A 43 -4.20 10.38 -11.88
C VAL A 43 -3.42 9.90 -13.09
N ASN A 44 -4.10 9.79 -14.23
CA ASN A 44 -3.52 9.41 -15.50
C ASN A 44 -3.79 10.52 -16.51
N ASP A 45 -2.73 11.22 -16.91
CA ASP A 45 -2.77 12.34 -17.87
C ASP A 45 -2.40 11.90 -19.30
N THR A 46 -2.37 10.59 -19.56
CA THR A 46 -2.02 10.00 -20.86
C THR A 46 -3.25 9.49 -21.61
N ASP A 47 -3.06 9.17 -22.90
CA ASP A 47 -4.07 8.52 -23.76
C ASP A 47 -4.19 7.00 -23.53
N ASP A 48 -3.28 6.40 -22.76
CA ASP A 48 -3.26 4.97 -22.45
C ASP A 48 -4.03 4.67 -21.17
N ALA A 49 -4.65 3.50 -21.08
CA ALA A 49 -5.16 2.96 -19.83
C ALA A 49 -4.04 2.20 -19.12
N TYR A 50 -4.00 2.29 -17.79
CA TYR A 50 -3.03 1.54 -16.98
C TYR A 50 -3.73 0.58 -16.03
N ARG A 51 -3.15 -0.61 -15.88
CA ARG A 51 -3.41 -1.51 -14.76
C ARG A 51 -2.33 -1.30 -13.70
N VAL A 52 -2.74 -0.84 -12.52
CA VAL A 52 -1.85 -0.53 -11.40
C VAL A 52 -2.00 -1.60 -10.34
N GLN A 53 -0.88 -2.19 -9.92
CA GLN A 53 -0.81 -3.13 -8.81
C GLN A 53 -0.63 -2.37 -7.50
N ILE A 54 -1.52 -2.62 -6.54
CA ILE A 54 -1.56 -1.91 -5.27
C ILE A 54 -1.52 -2.91 -4.14
N ARG A 55 -0.66 -2.65 -3.16
CA ARG A 55 -0.63 -3.38 -1.89
C ARG A 55 -1.35 -2.55 -0.84
N VAL A 56 -2.33 -3.14 -0.18
CA VAL A 56 -3.03 -2.55 0.97
C VAL A 56 -2.61 -3.33 2.21
N SER A 57 -2.15 -2.61 3.24
CA SER A 57 -1.76 -3.20 4.51
C SER A 57 -2.80 -2.86 5.57
N CYS A 58 -3.33 -3.86 6.26
CA CYS A 58 -4.34 -3.70 7.30
C CYS A 58 -3.75 -3.81 8.71
N LEU A 59 -4.36 -3.11 9.68
CA LEU A 59 -3.98 -3.18 11.10
C LEU A 59 -4.48 -4.49 11.74
N ASN A 60 -3.71 -5.06 12.67
CA ASN A 60 -4.07 -6.19 13.54
C ASN A 60 -4.34 -7.53 12.86
N ILE A 61 -4.19 -7.59 11.54
CA ILE A 61 -4.28 -8.81 10.77
C ILE A 61 -3.02 -8.84 9.90
N ILE A 62 -2.39 -9.99 9.72
CA ILE A 62 -1.30 -10.20 8.75
C ILE A 62 -1.88 -10.14 7.31
N ASP A 63 -2.94 -9.36 7.10
CA ASP A 63 -3.62 -9.20 5.83
C ASP A 63 -3.00 -8.03 5.10
N THR A 64 -2.01 -8.40 4.30
CA THR A 64 -1.59 -7.60 3.17
C THR A 64 -2.20 -8.25 1.93
N HIS A 65 -3.03 -7.53 1.20
CA HIS A 65 -3.55 -8.01 -0.08
C HIS A 65 -3.10 -7.11 -1.22
N ILE A 66 -2.90 -7.73 -2.39
CA ILE A 66 -2.52 -7.04 -3.61
C ILE A 66 -3.76 -7.04 -4.51
N LEU A 67 -4.19 -5.84 -4.92
CA LEU A 67 -5.29 -5.68 -5.85
C LEU A 67 -4.85 -4.90 -7.09
N PRO A 68 -5.31 -5.30 -8.30
CA PRO A 68 -5.18 -4.50 -9.49
C PRO A 68 -6.32 -3.48 -9.58
N ILE A 69 -5.99 -2.23 -9.90
CA ILE A 69 -6.99 -1.25 -10.37
C ILE A 69 -6.71 -0.85 -11.81
N ARG A 70 -7.75 -0.43 -12.51
CA ARG A 70 -7.63 0.16 -13.85
C ARG A 70 -7.77 1.68 -13.71
N VAL A 71 -6.84 2.41 -14.28
CA VAL A 71 -6.87 3.88 -14.38
C VAL A 71 -7.01 4.22 -15.84
N ASN A 72 -8.18 4.75 -16.22
CA ASN A 72 -8.48 5.07 -17.62
C ASN A 72 -7.73 6.32 -18.08
N PRO A 73 -7.59 6.54 -19.41
CA PRO A 73 -6.98 7.73 -19.97
C PRO A 73 -7.64 9.00 -19.46
N HIS A 74 -6.86 10.03 -19.14
CA HIS A 74 -7.36 11.34 -18.68
C HIS A 74 -8.33 11.27 -17.50
N THR A 75 -8.11 10.34 -16.56
CA THR A 75 -8.98 10.16 -15.38
C THR A 75 -8.24 10.19 -14.06
N THR A 76 -9.00 10.49 -13.01
CA THR A 76 -8.59 10.24 -11.62
C THR A 76 -9.42 9.09 -11.06
N THR A 77 -8.75 8.05 -10.56
CA THR A 77 -9.39 6.86 -9.98
C THR A 77 -9.02 6.74 -8.50
N ARG A 78 -10.01 6.47 -7.65
CA ARG A 78 -9.78 6.16 -6.23
C ARG A 78 -9.42 4.68 -6.08
N VAL A 79 -8.46 4.42 -5.20
CA VAL A 79 -8.10 3.07 -4.79
C VAL A 79 -9.18 2.54 -3.83
N PRO A 80 -9.82 1.40 -4.11
CA PRO A 80 -10.76 0.78 -3.18
C PRO A 80 -9.99 0.02 -2.09
N ALA A 81 -9.25 0.76 -1.25
CA ALA A 81 -8.52 0.17 -0.13
C ALA A 81 -9.48 -0.08 1.03
N THR A 82 -9.89 -1.34 1.22
CA THR A 82 -10.75 -1.78 2.32
C THR A 82 -10.04 -2.83 3.16
N CYS A 83 -10.30 -2.84 4.46
CA CYS A 83 -9.85 -3.88 5.37
C CYS A 83 -11.07 -4.48 6.04
N ASP A 84 -11.14 -5.80 6.06
CA ASP A 84 -12.25 -6.49 6.70
C ASP A 84 -12.22 -6.30 8.21
N SER A 85 -13.42 -6.18 8.77
CA SER A 85 -13.61 -6.10 10.20
C SER A 85 -13.92 -7.49 10.73
N HIS A 86 -13.58 -7.75 12.00
CA HIS A 86 -13.77 -9.07 12.58
C HIS A 86 -14.22 -8.99 14.04
N TRP A 87 -14.82 -10.09 14.51
CA TRP A 87 -15.14 -10.27 15.92
C TRP A 87 -13.97 -10.94 16.62
N THR A 88 -13.52 -10.36 17.73
CA THR A 88 -12.55 -10.99 18.62
C THR A 88 -13.29 -11.63 19.79
N PRO A 89 -13.02 -12.92 20.09
CA PRO A 89 -13.61 -13.60 21.23
C PRO A 89 -13.38 -12.85 22.54
N GLY A 90 -14.42 -12.78 23.36
CA GLY A 90 -14.32 -12.19 24.69
C GLY A 90 -13.32 -12.93 25.59
N PRO A 91 -12.76 -12.27 26.61
CA PRO A 91 -11.83 -12.91 27.54
C PRO A 91 -12.55 -13.99 28.34
N LEU A 92 -11.84 -15.08 28.63
CA LEU A 92 -12.30 -16.11 29.56
C LEU A 92 -12.26 -15.57 30.99
N ARG A 93 -13.35 -15.75 31.74
CA ARG A 93 -13.46 -15.35 33.15
C ARG A 93 -14.02 -16.50 33.99
N PRO A 94 -13.60 -16.65 35.26
CA PRO A 94 -14.24 -17.58 36.17
C PRO A 94 -15.72 -17.23 36.35
N GLY A 95 -16.57 -18.24 36.32
CA GLY A 95 -17.97 -18.09 36.68
C GLY A 95 -18.14 -17.72 38.16
N PRO A 96 -19.34 -17.26 38.55
CA PRO A 96 -19.63 -16.93 39.95
C PRO A 96 -19.36 -18.14 40.85
N SER A 97 -18.77 -17.88 42.01
CA SER A 97 -18.54 -18.91 43.02
C SER A 97 -19.82 -19.19 43.80
N THR A 98 -20.08 -20.46 44.10
CA THR A 98 -21.24 -20.90 44.89
C THR A 98 -20.75 -21.43 46.22
N MET A 99 -21.39 -21.01 47.31
CA MET A 99 -21.14 -21.58 48.64
C MET A 99 -21.94 -22.88 48.79
N ASN A 100 -21.25 -23.94 49.18
CA ASN A 100 -21.83 -25.25 49.45
C ASN A 100 -22.44 -25.29 50.86
N PRO A 101 -23.37 -26.24 51.14
CA PRO A 101 -23.95 -26.40 52.48
C PRO A 101 -22.95 -26.71 53.59
N ASP A 102 -21.77 -27.23 53.26
CA ASP A 102 -20.67 -27.51 54.18
C ASP A 102 -19.77 -26.29 54.46
N GLY A 103 -20.12 -25.11 53.92
CA GLY A 103 -19.38 -23.86 54.08
C GLY A 103 -18.19 -23.70 53.12
N THR A 104 -17.90 -24.68 52.26
CA THR A 104 -16.86 -24.57 51.24
C THR A 104 -17.34 -23.75 50.04
N TRP A 105 -16.40 -23.22 49.24
CA TRP A 105 -16.71 -22.47 48.02
C TRP A 105 -16.29 -23.27 46.79
N THR A 106 -17.19 -23.36 45.82
CA THR A 106 -16.89 -23.93 44.49
C THR A 106 -16.82 -22.79 43.48
N THR A 107 -15.69 -22.66 42.78
CA THR A 107 -15.59 -21.72 41.65
C THR A 107 -16.41 -22.22 40.48
N GLY A 108 -17.22 -21.34 39.89
CA GLY A 108 -18.02 -21.66 38.71
C GLY A 108 -17.16 -21.98 37.49
N PRO A 109 -17.72 -22.66 36.48
CA PRO A 109 -17.01 -22.96 35.24
C PRO A 109 -16.57 -21.66 34.54
N MET A 110 -15.54 -21.75 33.71
CA MET A 110 -15.10 -20.61 32.90
C MET A 110 -16.21 -20.20 31.94
N THR A 111 -16.47 -18.90 31.86
CA THR A 111 -17.41 -18.30 30.91
C THR A 111 -16.67 -17.36 29.97
N THR A 112 -17.06 -17.37 28.70
CA THR A 112 -16.56 -16.41 27.73
C THR A 112 -17.29 -15.09 27.95
N GLY A 113 -16.53 -14.01 28.09
CA GLY A 113 -17.08 -12.66 28.06
C GLY A 113 -17.70 -12.33 26.69
N PRO A 114 -18.36 -11.18 26.56
CA PRO A 114 -18.91 -10.75 25.28
C PRO A 114 -17.78 -10.54 24.27
N ASP A 115 -18.06 -10.92 23.02
CA ASP A 115 -17.17 -10.65 21.90
C ASP A 115 -17.08 -9.15 21.62
N THR A 116 -15.95 -8.73 21.07
CA THR A 116 -15.71 -7.32 20.73
C THR A 116 -15.52 -7.18 19.22
N TRP A 117 -16.24 -6.23 18.62
CA TRP A 117 -16.07 -5.87 17.22
C TRP A 117 -14.79 -5.07 17.03
N GLN A 118 -13.92 -5.51 16.13
CA GLN A 118 -12.72 -4.79 15.74
C GLN A 118 -12.86 -4.29 14.29
N PRO A 119 -12.84 -2.97 14.07
CA PRO A 119 -12.91 -2.42 12.72
C PRO A 119 -11.59 -2.69 11.96
N GLY A 120 -11.71 -3.12 10.72
CA GLY A 120 -10.59 -3.18 9.78
C GLY A 120 -10.07 -1.77 9.49
N THR A 121 -8.76 -1.56 9.65
CA THR A 121 -8.14 -0.24 9.44
C THR A 121 -7.01 -0.34 8.42
N VAL A 122 -7.07 0.45 7.36
CA VAL A 122 -5.98 0.58 6.38
C VAL A 122 -4.82 1.35 7.02
N THR A 123 -3.62 0.78 6.99
CA THR A 123 -2.40 1.36 7.56
C THR A 123 -1.45 1.89 6.49
N SER A 124 -1.35 1.22 5.34
CA SER A 124 -0.59 1.69 4.19
C SER A 124 -1.24 1.30 2.87
N ILE A 125 -0.97 2.10 1.84
CA ILE A 125 -1.29 1.82 0.43
C ILE A 125 0.00 2.03 -0.35
N ASP A 126 0.58 0.95 -0.87
CA ASP A 126 1.81 1.00 -1.65
C ASP A 126 1.52 0.69 -3.12
N PHE A 127 1.93 1.60 -4.01
CA PHE A 127 1.83 1.39 -5.45
C PHE A 127 3.05 0.58 -5.93
N LEU A 128 2.81 -0.60 -6.47
CA LEU A 128 3.88 -1.57 -6.78
C LEU A 128 4.41 -1.39 -8.19
N SER A 129 3.51 -1.41 -9.18
CA SER A 129 3.82 -1.33 -10.61
C SER A 129 2.63 -0.83 -11.41
N ALA A 130 2.88 -0.31 -12.60
CA ALA A 130 1.85 -0.01 -13.59
C ALA A 130 2.23 -0.63 -14.94
N THR A 131 1.23 -1.15 -15.64
CA THR A 131 1.38 -1.73 -16.97
C THR A 131 0.27 -1.20 -17.88
N VAL A 132 0.60 -0.86 -19.12
CA VAL A 132 -0.40 -0.43 -20.11
C VAL A 132 -1.44 -1.55 -20.32
N ASP A 133 -2.72 -1.21 -20.23
CA ASP A 133 -3.88 -2.10 -20.35
C ASP A 133 -4.96 -1.47 -21.24
N ASN A 134 -4.62 -1.24 -22.51
CA ASN A 134 -5.53 -0.72 -23.53
C ASN A 134 -6.57 -1.75 -24.03
N GLY A 135 -6.62 -2.94 -23.42
CA GLY A 135 -7.59 -3.98 -23.76
C GLY A 135 -9.03 -3.57 -23.42
N ARG A 136 -9.99 -4.11 -24.17
CA ARG A 136 -11.43 -4.03 -23.84
C ARG A 136 -11.73 -4.91 -22.62
N GLY A 137 -11.76 -4.31 -21.43
CA GLY A 137 -12.79 -4.62 -20.43
C GLY A 137 -12.69 -5.85 -19.53
N ASP A 138 -11.70 -6.72 -19.62
CA ASP A 138 -11.65 -7.90 -18.72
C ASP A 138 -10.89 -7.58 -17.42
N MET A 139 -11.60 -6.97 -16.47
CA MET A 139 -11.21 -7.00 -15.06
C MET A 139 -11.77 -8.30 -14.46
N PRO A 140 -10.94 -9.21 -13.91
CA PRO A 140 -11.48 -10.30 -13.10
C PRO A 140 -12.21 -9.69 -11.90
N PRO A 141 -13.34 -10.26 -11.46
CA PRO A 141 -14.11 -9.72 -10.34
C PRO A 141 -13.22 -9.62 -9.10
N THR A 142 -13.22 -8.44 -8.48
CA THR A 142 -12.67 -8.25 -7.14
C THR A 142 -13.50 -9.12 -6.19
N GLY A 143 -12.90 -10.20 -5.70
CA GLY A 143 -13.52 -11.16 -4.81
C GLY A 143 -14.07 -10.48 -3.56
N SER A 144 -15.30 -10.89 -3.20
CA SER A 144 -16.04 -10.49 -2.01
C SER A 144 -15.56 -11.22 -0.75
#